data_AF-A0A843HC67-F1
#
_entry.id   AF-A0A843HC67-F1
#
_cell.length_a   1.000
_cell.length_b   1.000
_cell.length_c   1.000
_cell.angle_alpha   90.00
_cell.angle_beta   90.00
_cell.angle_gamma   90.00
#
_symmetry.space_group_name_H-M   'P 1'
#
loop_
_entity.id
_entity.type
_entity.pdbx_description
1 polymer ?
#
loop_
_entity_poly.entity_id
_entity_poly.type
_entity_poly.pdbx_seq_one_letter_code
_entity_poly.pdbx_strand_id
1 'polypeptide(L)'
;MKVIVDGSNVAYYGQQPNEETGKITPSLKTLKVAISTLEKLGHEPIVLADAPLRHEIDDKDSFNEMIKNDEVFPVPAGTIADHYILNLAYEKDAKILSNDFFRDYQDEFQDIPSRRLP
;
A
#
# COMPACT_ATOMS: atom_id res chain seq x y z
N MET A 1 -1.60 -4.10 16.67
CA MET A 1 -1.36 -2.66 16.36
C MET A 1 -1.82 -2.38 14.94
N LYS A 2 -2.17 -1.14 14.63
CA LYS A 2 -2.57 -0.74 13.29
C LYS A 2 -1.36 -0.60 12.38
N VAL A 3 -1.48 -1.09 11.17
CA VAL A 3 -0.45 -0.96 10.14
C VAL A 3 -1.13 -0.45 8.87
N ILE A 4 -0.79 0.77 8.46
CA ILE A 4 -1.18 1.27 7.14
C ILE A 4 -0.32 0.56 6.11
N VAL A 5 -0.95 -0.10 5.15
CA VAL A 5 -0.26 -0.79 4.06
C VAL A 5 -0.37 0.07 2.81
N ASP A 6 0.78 0.47 2.28
CA ASP A 6 0.86 1.08 0.95
C ASP A 6 0.67 -0.04 -0.09
N GLY A 7 -0.58 -0.23 -0.50
CA GLY A 7 -1.00 -1.35 -1.34
C GLY A 7 -0.31 -1.35 -2.70
N SER A 8 -0.05 -0.16 -3.25
CA SER A 8 0.61 0.00 -4.55
C SER A 8 2.08 -0.37 -4.44
N ASN A 9 2.80 0.18 -3.45
CA ASN A 9 4.20 -0.18 -3.21
C ASN A 9 4.37 -1.69 -2.94
N VAL A 10 3.51 -2.26 -2.10
CA VAL A 10 3.54 -3.70 -1.77
C VAL A 10 3.22 -4.57 -2.97
N ALA A 11 2.21 -4.23 -3.78
CA ALA A 11 1.85 -5.02 -4.96
C ALA A 11 2.97 -5.00 -6.03
N TYR A 12 3.71 -3.89 -6.14
CA TYR A 12 4.88 -3.78 -7.03
C TYR A 12 6.13 -4.48 -6.48
N TYR A 13 6.17 -4.82 -5.19
CA TYR A 13 7.36 -5.40 -4.57
C TYR A 13 7.76 -6.72 -5.23
N GLY A 14 9.05 -6.79 -5.62
CA GLY A 14 9.67 -7.96 -6.23
C GLY A 14 9.17 -8.29 -7.64
N GLN A 15 8.27 -7.50 -8.22
CA GLN A 15 7.79 -7.72 -9.58
C GLN A 15 8.89 -7.35 -10.59
N GLN A 16 9.05 -8.20 -11.61
CA GLN A 16 10.01 -7.98 -12.67
C GLN A 16 9.32 -7.41 -13.91
N PRO A 17 10.01 -6.59 -14.72
CA PRO A 17 9.49 -6.18 -16.02
C PRO A 17 9.24 -7.39 -16.90
N ASN A 18 8.12 -7.40 -17.61
CA ASN A 18 7.88 -8.36 -18.68
C ASN A 18 8.93 -8.15 -19.80
N GLU A 19 9.55 -9.24 -20.26
CA GLU A 19 10.69 -9.17 -21.20
C GLU A 19 10.34 -8.56 -22.56
N GLU A 20 9.09 -8.70 -23.02
CA GLU A 20 8.65 -8.22 -24.33
C GLU A 20 8.18 -6.76 -24.28
N THR A 21 7.44 -6.40 -23.22
CA THR A 21 6.78 -5.09 -23.11
C THR A 21 7.52 -4.10 -22.23
N GLY A 22 8.46 -4.57 -21.40
CA GLY A 22 9.15 -3.77 -20.38
C GLY A 22 8.24 -3.31 -19.22
N LYS A 23 6.95 -3.69 -19.22
CA LYS A 23 5.99 -3.24 -18.22
C LYS A 23 6.11 -4.11 -16.96
N ILE A 24 6.11 -3.47 -15.80
CA ILE A 24 5.94 -4.15 -14.51
C ILE A 24 4.44 -4.23 -14.20
N THR A 25 3.97 -5.43 -13.86
CA THR A 25 2.57 -5.66 -13.46
C THR A 25 2.54 -5.88 -11.95
N PRO A 26 1.81 -5.07 -11.16
CA PRO A 26 1.68 -5.29 -9.73
C PRO A 26 0.89 -6.58 -9.46
N SER A 27 1.25 -7.29 -8.39
CA SER A 27 0.66 -8.59 -8.06
C SER A 27 -0.28 -8.55 -6.87
N LEU A 28 -1.53 -8.96 -7.11
CA LEU A 28 -2.52 -9.17 -6.06
C LEU A 28 -2.08 -10.24 -5.06
N LYS A 29 -1.36 -11.26 -5.52
CA LYS A 29 -0.85 -12.31 -4.64
C LYS A 29 0.12 -11.74 -3.60
N THR A 30 1.04 -10.88 -4.03
CA THR A 30 1.99 -10.22 -3.12
C THR A 30 1.25 -9.41 -2.06
N LEU A 31 0.23 -8.65 -2.47
CA LEU A 31 -0.60 -7.87 -1.55
C LEU A 31 -1.33 -8.75 -0.53
N LYS A 32 -2.00 -9.84 -0.98
CA LYS A 32 -2.69 -10.80 -0.09
C LYS A 32 -1.74 -11.49 0.88
N VAL A 33 -0.52 -11.82 0.45
CA VAL A 33 0.50 -12.40 1.34
C VAL A 33 0.89 -11.40 2.43
N ALA A 34 1.10 -10.12 2.10
CA ALA A 34 1.42 -9.10 3.08
C ALA A 34 0.30 -8.92 4.12
N ILE A 35 -0.95 -8.79 3.66
CA ILE A 35 -2.14 -8.67 4.52
C ILE A 35 -2.23 -9.87 5.48
N SER A 36 -2.28 -11.08 4.94
CA SER A 36 -2.43 -12.29 5.75
C SER A 36 -1.25 -12.54 6.71
N THR A 37 -0.05 -12.06 6.37
CA THR A 37 1.11 -12.14 7.26
C THR A 37 0.96 -11.18 8.43
N LEU A 38 0.55 -9.93 8.19
CA LEU A 38 0.28 -8.96 9.25
C LEU A 38 -0.82 -9.44 10.20
N GLU A 39 -1.91 -9.98 9.65
CA GLU A 39 -3.01 -10.55 10.46
C GLU A 39 -2.54 -11.72 11.33
N LYS A 40 -1.75 -12.65 10.78
CA LYS A 40 -1.18 -13.78 11.53
C LYS A 40 -0.23 -13.34 12.66
N LEU A 41 0.42 -12.18 12.50
CA LEU A 41 1.25 -11.57 13.53
C LEU A 41 0.44 -10.77 14.57
N GLY A 42 -0.89 -10.77 14.47
CA GLY A 42 -1.78 -10.04 15.38
C GLY A 42 -1.81 -8.53 15.11
N HIS A 43 -1.57 -8.13 13.87
CA HIS A 43 -1.70 -6.75 13.43
C HIS A 43 -3.03 -6.51 12.70
N GLU A 44 -3.43 -5.25 12.65
CA GLU A 44 -4.66 -4.79 11.99
C GLU A 44 -4.24 -3.99 10.75
N PRO A 45 -4.09 -4.65 9.58
CA PRO A 45 -3.72 -3.95 8.36
C PRO A 45 -4.88 -3.08 7.84
N ILE A 46 -4.56 -1.85 7.45
CA ILE A 46 -5.44 -0.95 6.70
C ILE A 46 -4.77 -0.70 5.36
N VAL A 47 -5.29 -1.31 4.31
CA VAL A 47 -4.67 -1.25 2.99
C VAL A 47 -5.17 -0.05 2.21
N LEU A 48 -4.26 0.84 1.82
CA LEU A 48 -4.55 1.98 0.97
C LEU A 48 -4.05 1.71 -0.45
N ALA A 49 -4.89 1.94 -1.45
CA ALA A 49 -4.54 1.78 -2.86
C ALA A 49 -4.65 3.10 -3.59
N ASP A 50 -3.60 3.47 -4.33
CA ASP A 50 -3.66 4.61 -5.24
C ASP A 50 -4.61 4.32 -6.44
N ALA A 51 -4.97 5.38 -7.17
CA ALA A 51 -5.89 5.25 -8.30
C ALA A 51 -5.35 4.35 -9.43
N PRO A 52 -4.05 4.42 -9.83
CA PRO A 52 -3.50 3.56 -10.87
C PRO A 52 -3.57 2.06 -10.59
N LEU A 53 -3.33 1.62 -9.34
CA LEU A 53 -3.21 0.20 -9.01
C LEU A 53 -4.40 -0.63 -9.49
N ARG A 54 -5.62 -0.09 -9.32
CA ARG A 54 -6.88 -0.74 -9.74
C ARG A 54 -6.90 -1.14 -11.22
N HIS A 55 -6.21 -0.39 -12.07
CA HIS A 55 -6.17 -0.62 -13.52
C HIS A 55 -4.95 -1.42 -13.99
N GLU A 56 -3.92 -1.54 -13.14
CA GLU A 56 -2.64 -2.12 -13.49
C GLU A 56 -2.43 -3.52 -12.94
N ILE A 57 -3.08 -3.84 -11.81
CA ILE A 57 -2.94 -5.12 -11.11
C ILE A 57 -3.29 -6.33 -11.98
N ASP A 58 -2.57 -7.43 -11.76
CA ASP A 58 -2.69 -8.70 -12.50
C ASP A 58 -4.10 -9.30 -12.46
N ASP A 59 -4.79 -9.21 -11.32
CA ASP A 59 -6.16 -9.70 -11.13
C ASP A 59 -7.10 -8.58 -10.65
N LYS A 60 -7.66 -7.86 -11.62
CA LYS A 60 -8.52 -6.69 -11.40
C LYS A 60 -9.85 -7.06 -10.77
N ASP A 61 -10.43 -8.19 -11.14
CA ASP A 61 -11.76 -8.58 -10.68
C ASP A 61 -11.70 -8.91 -9.18
N SER A 62 -10.74 -9.75 -8.78
CA SER A 62 -10.51 -10.04 -7.35
C SER A 62 -10.13 -8.79 -6.55
N PHE A 63 -9.32 -7.88 -7.13
CA PHE A 63 -8.97 -6.63 -6.45
C PHE A 63 -10.20 -5.71 -6.25
N ASN A 64 -11.09 -5.64 -7.24
CA ASN A 64 -12.35 -4.91 -7.12
C ASN A 64 -13.29 -5.53 -6.06
N GLU A 65 -13.27 -6.85 -5.90
CA GLU A 65 -14.00 -7.51 -4.80
C GLU A 65 -13.43 -7.14 -3.44
N MET A 66 -12.10 -7.12 -3.28
CA MET A 66 -11.46 -6.66 -2.04
C MET A 66 -11.84 -5.22 -1.68
N ILE A 67 -11.97 -4.33 -2.68
CA ILE A 67 -12.46 -2.96 -2.46
C ILE A 67 -13.92 -2.98 -1.97
N LYS A 68 -14.78 -3.79 -2.61
CA LYS A 68 -16.21 -3.88 -2.23
C LYS A 68 -16.42 -4.47 -0.83
N ASN A 69 -15.50 -5.32 -0.38
CA ASN A 69 -15.55 -5.96 0.93
C ASN A 69 -14.85 -5.13 2.02
N ASP A 70 -14.44 -3.89 1.73
CA ASP A 70 -13.68 -3.03 2.66
C ASP A 70 -12.35 -3.65 3.13
N GLU A 71 -11.77 -4.56 2.34
CA GLU A 71 -10.44 -5.15 2.58
C GLU A 71 -9.33 -4.22 2.05
N VAL A 72 -9.63 -3.43 1.01
CA VAL A 72 -8.74 -2.42 0.42
C VAL A 72 -9.49 -1.11 0.25
N PHE A 73 -8.91 -0.02 0.75
CA PHE A 73 -9.50 1.31 0.67
C PHE A 73 -8.79 2.13 -0.41
N PRO A 74 -9.51 2.56 -1.46
CA PRO A 74 -8.97 3.52 -2.42
C PRO A 74 -8.62 4.85 -1.73
N VAL A 75 -7.47 5.41 -2.05
CA VAL A 75 -7.14 6.78 -1.66
C VAL A 75 -8.16 7.75 -2.32
N PRO A 76 -8.68 8.76 -1.59
CA PRO A 76 -9.62 9.72 -2.15
C PRO A 76 -9.11 10.41 -3.42
N ALA A 77 -10.01 10.64 -4.39
CA ALA A 77 -9.64 11.35 -5.60
C ALA A 77 -9.20 12.79 -5.29
N GLY A 78 -8.13 13.24 -5.96
CA GLY A 78 -7.61 14.60 -5.80
C GLY A 78 -6.67 14.78 -4.60
N THR A 79 -6.33 13.72 -3.87
CA THR A 79 -5.25 13.75 -2.87
C THR A 79 -3.98 13.11 -3.42
N ILE A 80 -2.84 13.45 -2.82
CA ILE A 80 -1.58 12.76 -3.10
C ILE A 80 -1.51 11.53 -2.19
N ALA A 81 -1.31 10.34 -2.77
CA ALA A 81 -1.39 9.07 -2.06
C ALA A 81 -0.43 8.99 -0.88
N ASP A 82 0.84 9.33 -1.09
CA ASP A 82 1.87 9.35 -0.06
C ASP A 82 1.50 10.25 1.12
N HIS A 83 1.07 11.48 0.85
CA HIS A 83 0.62 12.42 1.88
C HIS A 83 -0.59 11.90 2.66
N TYR A 84 -1.53 11.25 1.98
CA TYR A 84 -2.71 10.66 2.61
C TYR A 84 -2.34 9.46 3.50
N ILE A 85 -1.44 8.58 3.03
CA ILE A 85 -0.91 7.45 3.80
C ILE A 85 -0.24 7.94 5.09
N LEU A 86 0.63 8.95 4.98
CA LEU A 86 1.34 9.54 6.12
C LEU A 86 0.36 10.15 7.12
N ASN A 87 -0.57 10.99 6.66
CA ASN A 87 -1.57 11.60 7.53
C ASN A 87 -2.40 10.55 8.28
N LEU A 88 -2.87 9.51 7.58
CA LEU A 88 -3.67 8.47 8.20
C LEU A 88 -2.86 7.68 9.24
N ALA A 89 -1.58 7.42 8.94
CA ALA A 89 -0.69 6.75 9.88
C ALA A 89 -0.43 7.58 11.14
N TYR A 90 -0.29 8.90 11.01
CA TYR A 90 -0.16 9.81 12.14
C TYR A 90 -1.46 9.91 12.96
N GLU A 91 -2.60 10.09 12.30
CA GLU A 91 -3.92 10.17 12.94
C GLU A 91 -4.23 8.92 13.76
N LYS A 92 -3.89 7.74 13.23
CA LYS A 92 -4.20 6.43 13.85
C LYS A 92 -3.08 5.88 14.73
N ASP A 93 -1.99 6.63 14.90
CA ASP A 93 -0.75 6.18 15.52
C ASP A 93 -0.31 4.78 15.04
N ALA A 94 -0.31 4.62 13.71
CA ALA A 94 -0.03 3.36 13.04
C ALA A 94 1.40 3.32 12.48
N LYS A 95 1.90 2.10 12.27
CA LYS A 95 3.08 1.85 11.45
C LYS A 95 2.71 1.85 9.97
N ILE A 96 3.69 2.03 9.08
CA ILE A 96 3.48 2.05 7.62
C ILE A 96 4.29 0.92 6.99
N LEU A 97 3.64 -0.01 6.28
CA LEU A 97 4.32 -0.99 5.44
C LEU A 97 4.53 -0.39 4.05
N SER A 98 5.75 0.05 3.76
CA SER A 98 6.17 0.55 2.45
C SER A 98 7.70 0.56 2.35
N ASN A 99 8.21 0.32 1.14
CA ASN A 99 9.63 0.51 0.82
C ASN A 99 9.99 1.97 0.50
N ASP A 100 9.00 2.86 0.32
CA ASP A 100 9.27 4.27 0.06
C ASP A 100 9.77 4.99 1.32
N PHE A 101 10.73 5.89 1.16
CA PHE A 101 11.23 6.74 2.23
C PHE A 101 10.40 8.01 2.46
N PHE A 102 9.41 8.29 1.59
CA PHE A 102 8.55 9.48 1.63
C PHE A 102 9.35 10.78 1.75
N ARG A 103 10.42 10.91 0.95
CA ARG A 103 11.43 11.96 1.10
C ARG A 103 10.86 13.37 0.98
N ASP A 104 9.87 13.53 0.11
CA ASP A 104 9.23 14.82 -0.16
C ASP A 104 8.43 15.35 1.03
N TYR A 105 8.18 14.53 2.05
CA TYR A 105 7.34 14.86 3.20
C TYR A 105 8.11 14.88 4.53
N GLN A 106 9.44 14.77 4.52
CA GLN A 106 10.26 14.73 5.74
C GLN A 106 10.20 16.03 6.56
N ASP A 107 9.95 17.16 5.91
CA ASP A 107 9.79 18.45 6.58
C ASP A 107 8.46 18.54 7.36
N GLU A 108 7.44 17.80 6.92
CA GLU A 108 6.10 17.76 7.53
C GLU A 108 5.98 16.65 8.59
N PHE A 109 6.59 15.48 8.32
CA PHE A 109 6.49 14.28 9.15
C PHE A 109 7.89 13.83 9.61
N GLN A 110 8.31 14.27 10.79
CA GLN A 110 9.70 14.10 11.25
C GLN A 110 10.06 12.68 11.70
N ASP A 111 9.08 11.84 12.01
CA ASP A 111 9.31 10.49 12.57
C ASP A 111 9.10 9.34 11.56
N ILE A 112 8.98 9.64 10.24
CA ILE A 112 8.76 8.65 9.17
C ILE A 112 9.65 7.41 9.32
N PRO A 113 10.99 7.52 9.51
CA PRO A 113 11.86 6.34 9.59
C PRO A 113 11.49 5.39 10.72
N SER A 114 10.94 5.91 11.82
CA SER A 114 10.54 5.12 12.98
C SER A 114 9.16 4.46 12.79
N ARG A 115 8.30 5.02 11.93
CA ARG A 115 6.97 4.48 11.62
C ARG A 115 6.98 3.44 10.51
N ARG A 116 7.96 3.51 9.62
CA ARG A 116 8.04 2.63 8.46
C ARG A 116 8.54 1.23 8.82
N LEU A 117 7.86 0.25 8.27
CA LEU A 117 8.24 -1.15 8.18
C LEU A 117 8.69 -1.37 6.73
N PRO A 118 10.01 -1.47 6.47
CA PRO A 118 10.54 -1.77 5.14
C PRO A 118 10.20 -3.20 4.70
#